data_AF-A0AAE0K5B3-F1
#
_entry.id   AF-A0AAE0K5B3-F1
#
_cell.length_a   1.000
_cell.length_b   1.000
_cell.length_c   1.000
_cell.angle_alpha   90.00
_cell.angle_beta   90.00
_cell.angle_gamma   90.00
#
_symmetry.space_group_name_H-M   'P 1'
#
loop_
_entity.id
_entity.type
_entity.pdbx_description
1 polymer ?
#
loop_
_entity_poly.entity_id
_entity_poly.type
_entity_poly.pdbx_seq_one_letter_code
_entity_poly.pdbx_strand_id
1 'polypeptide(L)'
;MSRLKSVSLPLHTSYHLERKPVQGYGLLHTGPRKFRVNLSGLVTDIWHLVRHQVELSRPLYEKRRKIVSQISHFWPLVIEQAPPDIDEYIQPSDSSVLLQSLTSLSVSHFEIENGGTGDPRSVAIRWEFSENEHFEDKVIEKKFWYRHSSDGWAGLVSEPIEIKWKKGKDLTGGLLNMVKAVWDEEQAAVGTNGTTKSKKAKKTADDLTPKQKALKKKIENTGLGGQSFFAWFGFIGRAISAEESRIAVEEENEKRRLRKAGAEVPDSNNGAEDDEDNEDDENDLEIFPEGDTLALAITDDLWPGAIKYFTQAQEQDDMSDVDFESQEEDSEDEQPQDASPGERPFKKVKV
;
A
#
# COMPACT_ATOMS: atom_id res chain seq x y z
N MET A 1 -97.88 20.15 -20.05
CA MET A 1 -96.75 19.63 -19.25
C MET A 1 -96.06 18.54 -20.07
N SER A 2 -94.72 18.60 -20.14
CA SER A 2 -93.80 17.66 -20.82
C SER A 2 -93.76 17.67 -22.36
N ARG A 3 -92.72 18.31 -22.92
CA ARG A 3 -92.17 17.99 -24.26
C ARG A 3 -90.63 18.13 -24.26
N LEU A 4 -90.00 17.09 -24.81
CA LEU A 4 -88.58 16.94 -25.16
C LEU A 4 -88.13 17.87 -26.30
N LYS A 5 -86.86 18.31 -26.27
CA LYS A 5 -85.91 18.59 -27.39
C LYS A 5 -84.49 18.58 -26.78
N SER A 6 -83.64 17.56 -26.97
CA SER A 6 -82.70 17.21 -28.08
C SER A 6 -81.55 18.20 -28.35
N VAL A 7 -80.43 17.62 -28.82
CA VAL A 7 -79.19 18.17 -29.46
C VAL A 7 -77.95 18.02 -28.55
N SER A 8 -77.18 16.92 -28.67
CA SER A 8 -76.10 16.60 -29.65
C SER A 8 -74.78 17.36 -29.41
N LEU A 9 -73.77 16.65 -28.91
CA LEU A 9 -72.38 17.12 -28.78
C LEU A 9 -71.62 16.80 -30.07
N PRO A 10 -70.99 17.79 -30.74
CA PRO A 10 -70.13 17.51 -31.88
C PRO A 10 -68.70 17.16 -31.46
N LEU A 11 -68.21 16.10 -32.10
CA LEU A 11 -66.81 15.70 -32.23
C LEU A 11 -66.00 16.73 -33.03
N HIS A 12 -64.68 16.70 -32.78
CA HIS A 12 -63.58 17.26 -33.57
C HIS A 12 -63.33 18.78 -33.50
N THR A 13 -62.23 19.13 -32.82
CA THR A 13 -61.36 20.22 -33.26
C THR A 13 -59.91 19.77 -33.07
N SER A 14 -59.22 19.53 -34.17
CA SER A 14 -57.78 19.25 -34.23
C SER A 14 -56.99 20.44 -33.70
N TYR A 15 -56.11 20.21 -32.73
CA TYR A 15 -55.07 21.18 -32.37
C TYR A 15 -53.91 21.06 -33.36
N HIS A 16 -53.75 22.08 -34.20
CA HIS A 16 -52.52 22.33 -34.95
C HIS A 16 -51.44 22.82 -33.96
N LEU A 17 -50.42 22.01 -33.71
CA LEU A 17 -49.20 22.48 -33.04
C LEU A 17 -48.36 23.26 -34.06
N GLU A 18 -48.38 24.59 -33.99
CA GLU A 18 -47.33 25.43 -34.58
C GLU A 18 -46.00 25.11 -33.87
N ARG A 19 -45.08 24.45 -34.58
CA ARG A 19 -43.70 24.31 -34.15
C ARG A 19 -43.00 25.66 -34.25
N LYS A 20 -42.94 26.39 -33.13
CA LYS A 20 -41.96 27.48 -32.99
C LYS A 20 -40.54 26.86 -32.98
N PRO A 21 -39.58 27.42 -33.72
CA PRO A 21 -38.22 26.90 -33.73
C PRO A 21 -37.62 27.06 -32.32
N VAL A 22 -37.11 25.94 -31.80
CA VAL A 22 -36.38 25.88 -30.54
C VAL A 22 -35.18 26.81 -30.67
N GLN A 23 -35.23 27.93 -29.94
CA GLN A 23 -34.10 28.81 -29.73
C GLN A 23 -32.98 27.94 -29.13
N GLY A 24 -31.88 27.82 -29.88
CA GLY A 24 -30.80 26.89 -29.58
C GLY A 24 -30.39 26.97 -28.11
N TYR A 25 -30.33 25.81 -27.47
CA TYR A 25 -29.59 25.65 -26.23
C TYR A 25 -28.17 26.12 -26.51
N GLY A 26 -27.85 27.32 -26.06
CA GLY A 26 -26.47 27.76 -25.91
C GLY A 26 -25.82 26.76 -24.98
N LEU A 27 -25.00 25.86 -25.55
CA LEU A 27 -24.09 25.00 -24.81
C LEU A 27 -23.36 25.89 -23.80
N LEU A 28 -23.65 25.73 -22.51
CA LEU A 28 -22.89 26.35 -21.45
C LEU A 28 -21.44 25.88 -21.60
N HIS A 29 -20.60 26.71 -22.24
CA HIS A 29 -19.15 26.58 -22.26
C HIS A 29 -18.57 26.92 -20.88
N THR A 30 -19.09 26.30 -19.82
CA THR A 30 -18.40 26.23 -18.53
C THR A 30 -17.42 25.06 -18.61
N GLY A 31 -16.33 25.30 -19.33
CA GLY A 31 -15.35 24.28 -19.70
C GLY A 31 -14.52 23.70 -18.55
N PRO A 32 -13.52 22.85 -18.88
CA PRO A 32 -12.71 22.06 -17.95
C PRO A 32 -11.99 22.85 -16.84
N ARG A 33 -11.88 24.18 -16.97
CA ARG A 33 -11.24 25.06 -15.98
C ARG A 33 -12.00 25.13 -14.65
N LYS A 34 -13.34 25.20 -14.66
CA LYS A 34 -14.12 25.23 -13.39
C LYS A 34 -14.01 23.92 -12.62
N PHE A 35 -13.97 22.79 -13.34
CA PHE A 35 -13.83 21.47 -12.75
C PHE A 35 -12.44 21.27 -12.10
N ARG A 36 -11.37 21.69 -12.79
CA ARG A 36 -9.99 21.59 -12.30
C ARG A 36 -9.71 22.47 -11.07
N VAL A 37 -10.33 23.65 -10.96
CA VAL A 37 -10.23 24.53 -9.78
C VAL A 37 -10.85 23.88 -8.54
N ASN A 38 -11.98 23.19 -8.68
CA ASN A 38 -12.64 22.50 -7.57
C ASN A 38 -11.83 21.32 -7.02
N LEU A 39 -11.17 20.54 -7.89
CA LEU A 39 -10.29 19.43 -7.49
C LEU A 39 -9.07 19.91 -6.70
N SER A 40 -8.48 21.06 -7.07
CA SER A 40 -7.30 21.58 -6.36
C SER A 40 -7.59 22.06 -4.92
N GLY A 41 -8.78 22.60 -4.67
CA GLY A 41 -9.24 22.94 -3.32
C GLY A 41 -9.44 21.69 -2.47
N LEU A 42 -10.03 20.65 -3.06
CA LEU A 42 -10.27 19.37 -2.42
C LEU A 42 -8.97 18.71 -1.92
N VAL A 43 -7.87 18.77 -2.68
CA VAL A 43 -6.57 18.22 -2.26
C VAL A 43 -6.04 18.92 -0.99
N THR A 44 -6.16 20.24 -0.90
CA THR A 44 -5.74 20.97 0.31
C THR A 44 -6.65 20.66 1.50
N ASP A 45 -7.95 20.47 1.27
CA ASP A 45 -8.87 20.07 2.33
C ASP A 45 -8.58 18.65 2.84
N ILE A 46 -8.24 17.71 1.94
CA ILE A 46 -7.78 16.36 2.30
C ILE A 46 -6.48 16.45 3.12
N TRP A 47 -5.54 17.31 2.74
CA TRP A 47 -4.29 17.52 3.49
C TRP A 47 -4.54 18.01 4.93
N HIS A 48 -5.46 18.96 5.12
CA HIS A 48 -5.87 19.38 6.46
C HIS A 48 -6.58 18.27 7.25
N LEU A 49 -7.39 17.45 6.57
CA LEU A 49 -8.08 16.33 7.19
C LEU A 49 -7.09 15.31 7.78
N VAL A 50 -6.07 14.90 7.01
CA VAL A 50 -5.06 13.93 7.48
C VAL A 50 -4.32 14.48 8.69
N ARG A 51 -3.91 15.76 8.68
CA ARG A 51 -3.26 16.40 9.84
C ARG A 51 -4.12 16.33 11.11
N HIS A 52 -5.40 16.67 10.98
CA HIS A 52 -6.33 16.65 12.09
C HIS A 52 -6.61 15.22 12.58
N GLN A 53 -6.69 14.25 11.67
CA GLN A 53 -6.83 12.83 12.01
C GLN A 53 -5.62 12.34 12.82
N VAL A 54 -4.39 12.67 12.40
CA VAL A 54 -3.16 12.28 13.12
C VAL A 54 -3.15 12.89 14.52
N GLU A 55 -3.50 14.17 14.65
CA GLU A 55 -3.55 14.86 15.95
C GLU A 55 -4.56 14.19 16.91
N LEU A 56 -5.77 13.90 16.43
CA LEU A 56 -6.82 13.27 17.24
C LEU A 56 -6.53 11.81 17.60
N SER A 57 -5.91 11.05 16.69
CA SER A 57 -5.66 9.62 16.86
C SER A 57 -4.43 9.31 17.71
N ARG A 58 -3.45 10.21 17.76
CA ARG A 58 -2.22 10.05 18.55
C ARG A 58 -2.42 9.58 19.99
N PRO A 59 -3.25 10.22 20.85
CA PRO A 59 -3.45 9.74 22.22
C PRO A 59 -4.10 8.34 22.29
N LEU A 60 -4.87 7.95 21.27
CA LEU A 60 -5.47 6.61 21.18
C LEU A 60 -4.41 5.57 20.82
N TYR A 61 -3.52 5.86 19.87
CA TYR A 61 -2.42 4.96 19.53
C TYR A 61 -1.41 4.82 20.68
N GLU A 62 -1.15 5.87 21.44
CA GLU A 62 -0.31 5.80 22.65
C GLU A 62 -0.96 4.91 23.73
N LYS A 63 -2.27 5.03 23.92
CA LYS A 63 -3.02 4.13 24.82
C LYS A 63 -2.98 2.68 24.31
N ARG A 64 -3.17 2.46 23.01
CA ARG A 64 -3.09 1.13 22.39
C ARG A 64 -1.72 0.52 22.60
N ARG A 65 -0.64 1.27 22.34
CA ARG A 65 0.74 0.81 22.51
C ARG A 65 1.00 0.26 23.91
N LYS A 66 0.53 0.97 24.94
CA LYS A 66 0.65 0.53 26.35
C LYS A 66 -0.05 -0.80 26.61
N ILE A 67 -1.29 -0.95 26.12
CA ILE A 67 -2.09 -2.16 26.33
C ILE A 67 -1.49 -3.33 25.54
N VAL A 68 -1.23 -3.13 24.25
CA VAL A 68 -0.70 -4.13 23.32
C VAL A 68 0.66 -4.66 23.76
N SER A 69 1.52 -3.81 24.36
CA SER A 69 2.83 -4.26 24.87
C SER A 69 2.76 -5.32 25.98
N GLN A 70 1.59 -5.51 26.59
CA GLN A 70 1.35 -6.52 27.62
C GLN A 70 0.86 -7.86 27.04
N ILE A 71 0.54 -7.90 25.74
CA ILE A 71 0.01 -9.06 25.05
C ILE A 71 1.15 -9.73 24.28
N SER A 72 1.49 -10.96 24.66
CA SER A 72 2.54 -11.72 23.96
C SER A 72 2.14 -11.98 22.51
N HIS A 73 3.11 -11.91 21.59
CA HIS A 73 2.92 -12.18 20.17
C HIS A 73 1.82 -11.37 19.47
N PHE A 74 1.37 -10.25 20.04
CA PHE A 74 0.32 -9.44 19.43
C PHE A 74 0.64 -9.06 17.98
N TRP A 75 1.80 -8.46 17.72
CA TRP A 75 2.17 -8.01 16.37
C TRP A 75 2.41 -9.15 15.39
N PRO A 76 3.12 -10.23 15.77
CA PRO A 76 3.15 -11.44 14.97
C PRO A 76 1.78 -11.96 14.52
N LEU A 77 0.84 -12.14 15.46
CA LEU A 77 -0.49 -12.66 15.17
C LEU A 77 -1.31 -11.70 14.30
N VAL A 78 -1.10 -10.39 14.46
CA VAL A 78 -1.67 -9.39 13.55
C VAL A 78 -1.16 -9.56 12.12
N ILE A 79 0.13 -9.84 11.96
CA ILE A 79 0.76 -10.03 10.64
C ILE A 79 0.34 -11.36 10.01
N GLU A 80 0.16 -12.42 10.79
CA GLU A 80 -0.36 -13.70 10.27
C GLU A 80 -1.78 -13.59 9.71
N GLN A 81 -2.57 -12.62 10.20
CA GLN A 81 -3.90 -12.31 9.68
C GLN A 81 -3.90 -11.11 8.73
N ALA A 82 -2.73 -10.70 8.25
CA ALA A 82 -2.63 -9.55 7.37
C ALA A 82 -3.45 -9.77 6.08
N PRO A 83 -4.00 -8.69 5.50
CA PRO A 83 -4.71 -8.78 4.24
C PRO A 83 -3.78 -9.24 3.08
N PRO A 84 -4.34 -9.74 1.96
CA PRO A 84 -3.55 -10.35 0.88
C PRO A 84 -2.49 -9.43 0.26
N ASP A 85 -2.73 -8.12 0.25
CA ASP A 85 -1.81 -7.07 -0.21
C ASP A 85 -0.59 -6.85 0.73
N ILE A 86 -0.54 -7.56 1.85
CA ILE A 86 0.59 -7.60 2.77
C ILE A 86 1.14 -9.02 2.88
N ASP A 87 0.26 -10.01 3.06
CA ASP A 87 0.62 -11.42 3.26
C ASP A 87 1.44 -11.99 2.08
N GLU A 88 1.13 -11.58 0.83
CA GLU A 88 1.85 -12.07 -0.35
C GLU A 88 3.36 -11.78 -0.34
N TYR A 89 3.79 -10.76 0.42
CA TYR A 89 5.19 -10.36 0.54
C TYR A 89 5.94 -11.07 1.67
N ILE A 90 5.25 -11.85 2.51
CA ILE A 90 5.84 -12.46 3.71
C ILE A 90 6.11 -13.94 3.45
N GLN A 91 7.39 -14.30 3.32
CA GLN A 91 7.76 -15.69 3.13
C GLN A 91 7.70 -16.47 4.46
N PRO A 92 7.58 -17.81 4.44
CA PRO A 92 7.60 -18.62 5.67
C PRO A 92 8.85 -18.39 6.54
N SER A 93 10.01 -18.13 5.92
CA SER A 93 11.23 -17.77 6.64
C SER A 93 11.14 -16.41 7.33
N ASP A 94 10.45 -15.45 6.72
CA ASP A 94 10.26 -14.13 7.31
C ASP A 94 9.27 -14.21 8.47
N SER A 95 8.13 -14.88 8.25
CA SER A 95 7.12 -15.12 9.28
C SER A 95 7.73 -15.77 10.53
N SER A 96 8.60 -16.77 10.37
CA SER A 96 9.33 -17.38 11.49
C SER A 96 10.13 -16.37 12.33
N VAL A 97 10.83 -15.43 11.68
CA VAL A 97 11.58 -14.37 12.39
C VAL A 97 10.64 -13.38 13.05
N LEU A 98 9.59 -12.95 12.36
CA LEU A 98 8.59 -12.03 12.88
C LEU A 98 7.92 -12.64 14.12
N LEU A 99 7.47 -13.90 14.05
CA LEU A 99 6.81 -14.61 15.14
C LEU A 99 7.68 -14.75 16.39
N GLN A 100 8.97 -15.04 16.20
CA GLN A 100 9.89 -15.25 17.31
C GLN A 100 10.38 -13.96 17.95
N SER A 101 10.44 -12.85 17.21
CA SER A 101 11.21 -11.68 17.65
C SER A 101 10.53 -10.33 17.51
N LEU A 102 9.43 -10.19 16.77
CA LEU A 102 8.74 -8.90 16.65
C LEU A 102 8.00 -8.57 17.94
N THR A 103 8.36 -7.45 18.56
CA THR A 103 7.79 -6.99 19.83
C THR A 103 6.91 -5.76 19.67
N SER A 104 7.20 -4.90 18.70
CA SER A 104 6.39 -3.71 18.42
C SER A 104 6.43 -3.33 16.94
N LEU A 105 5.28 -2.93 16.42
CA LEU A 105 5.15 -2.15 15.21
C LEU A 105 4.62 -0.76 15.59
N SER A 106 5.03 0.28 14.88
CA SER A 106 4.43 1.61 15.00
C SER A 106 4.57 2.43 13.73
N VAL A 107 3.57 3.26 13.47
CA VAL A 107 3.55 4.21 12.35
C VAL A 107 3.47 5.62 12.92
N SER A 108 4.30 6.52 12.38
CA SER A 108 4.35 7.94 12.75
C SER A 108 4.32 8.82 11.50
N HIS A 109 3.72 10.00 11.60
CA HIS A 109 3.69 10.98 10.51
C HIS A 109 4.72 12.08 10.81
N PHE A 110 5.99 11.67 10.83
CA PHE A 110 7.11 12.42 11.43
C PHE A 110 7.29 13.85 10.89
N GLU A 111 6.88 14.13 9.65
CA GLU A 111 7.00 15.46 9.04
C GLU A 111 5.97 16.48 9.57
N ILE A 112 4.92 16.02 10.27
CA ILE A 112 3.86 16.87 10.82
C ILE A 112 3.75 16.80 12.34
N GLU A 113 4.51 15.91 12.98
CA GLU A 113 4.59 15.81 14.42
C GLU A 113 5.39 16.96 15.05
N ASN A 114 5.16 17.23 16.34
CA ASN A 114 5.91 18.24 17.12
C ASN A 114 5.95 19.65 16.50
N GLY A 115 4.90 20.05 15.78
CA GLY A 115 4.82 21.34 15.10
C GLY A 115 5.40 21.34 13.68
N GLY A 116 5.67 20.15 13.13
CA GLY A 116 6.15 19.98 11.76
C GLY A 116 5.16 20.46 10.68
N THR A 117 5.71 21.02 9.62
CA THR A 117 4.96 21.59 8.49
C THR A 117 5.19 20.84 7.18
N GLY A 118 5.80 19.65 7.20
CA GLY A 118 6.05 18.85 6.00
C GLY A 118 4.79 18.12 5.48
N ASP A 119 4.95 17.06 4.68
CA ASP A 119 3.79 16.38 4.09
C ASP A 119 3.19 15.37 5.07
N PRO A 120 1.87 15.40 5.37
CA PRO A 120 1.22 14.48 6.28
C PRO A 120 1.15 13.05 5.73
N ARG A 121 1.42 12.82 4.44
CA ARG A 121 1.51 11.49 3.85
C ARG A 121 2.90 10.86 4.00
N SER A 122 3.89 11.64 4.43
CA SER A 122 5.19 11.10 4.83
C SER A 122 5.05 10.34 6.14
N VAL A 123 5.52 9.09 6.15
CA VAL A 123 5.36 8.16 7.26
C VAL A 123 6.67 7.49 7.63
N ALA A 124 6.82 7.15 8.91
CA ALA A 124 7.89 6.27 9.37
C ALA A 124 7.27 5.04 10.01
N ILE A 125 7.67 3.86 9.50
CA ILE A 125 7.23 2.56 9.97
C ILE A 125 8.38 1.95 10.76
N ARG A 126 8.16 1.81 12.07
CA ARG A 126 9.16 1.38 13.05
C ARG A 126 8.83 0.00 13.56
N TRP A 127 9.78 -0.91 13.38
CA TRP A 127 9.76 -2.29 13.83
C TRP A 127 10.73 -2.46 14.98
N GLU A 128 10.27 -3.00 16.11
CA GLU A 128 11.09 -3.26 17.29
C GLU A 128 11.17 -4.76 17.55
N PHE A 129 12.39 -5.27 17.69
CA PHE A 129 12.70 -6.69 17.82
C PHE A 129 13.38 -7.00 19.14
N SER A 130 13.07 -8.17 19.70
CA SER A 130 13.89 -8.79 20.73
C SER A 130 15.18 -9.34 20.12
N GLU A 131 16.11 -9.76 20.98
CA GLU A 131 17.28 -10.51 20.53
C GLU A 131 16.84 -11.77 19.75
N ASN A 132 17.46 -12.00 18.60
CA ASN A 132 17.10 -13.08 17.68
C ASN A 132 18.35 -13.65 16.98
N GLU A 133 18.21 -14.76 16.26
CA GLU A 133 19.33 -15.42 15.58
C GLU A 133 19.74 -14.80 14.24
N HIS A 134 18.96 -13.86 13.71
CA HIS A 134 19.08 -13.39 12.34
C HIS A 134 19.89 -12.10 12.20
N PHE A 135 19.67 -11.12 13.07
CA PHE A 135 20.33 -9.82 13.00
C PHE A 135 20.56 -9.22 14.39
N GLU A 136 21.36 -8.15 14.45
CA GLU A 136 21.71 -7.45 15.70
C GLU A 136 20.77 -6.28 16.03
N ASP A 137 20.03 -5.78 15.05
CA ASP A 137 19.18 -4.60 15.18
C ASP A 137 17.96 -4.87 16.06
N LYS A 138 17.81 -4.06 17.12
CA LYS A 138 16.62 -4.06 17.97
C LYS A 138 15.51 -3.17 17.44
N VAL A 139 15.85 -2.23 16.57
CA VAL A 139 14.91 -1.29 15.97
C VAL A 139 15.32 -1.07 14.52
N ILE A 140 14.37 -1.27 13.61
CA ILE A 140 14.51 -0.97 12.19
C ILE A 140 13.37 -0.01 11.85
N GLU A 141 13.71 1.23 11.49
CA GLU A 141 12.72 2.28 11.20
C GLU A 141 12.88 2.75 9.76
N LYS A 142 11.88 2.47 8.91
CA LYS A 142 11.86 2.90 7.51
C LYS A 142 11.01 4.14 7.32
N LYS A 143 11.61 5.17 6.74
CA LYS A 143 10.96 6.44 6.43
C LYS A 143 10.58 6.51 4.97
N PHE A 144 9.38 7.00 4.71
CA PHE A 144 8.84 7.28 3.41
C PHE A 144 8.49 8.76 3.37
N TRP A 145 8.99 9.47 2.38
CA TRP A 145 8.68 10.87 2.14
C TRP A 145 7.75 10.97 0.94
N TYR A 146 6.64 11.69 1.11
CA TYR A 146 5.79 12.02 -0.01
C TYR A 146 6.42 13.17 -0.80
N ARG A 147 6.76 12.91 -2.06
CA ARG A 147 7.47 13.86 -2.94
C ARG A 147 6.64 14.19 -4.17
N HIS A 148 6.93 15.35 -4.74
CA HIS A 148 6.38 15.83 -6.00
C HIS A 148 7.52 16.07 -6.99
N SER A 149 7.29 15.75 -8.26
CA SER A 149 8.20 16.08 -9.37
C SER A 149 7.60 17.19 -10.24
N SER A 150 8.46 17.86 -11.00
CA SER A 150 8.07 18.90 -11.97
C SER A 150 7.23 18.37 -13.14
N ASP A 151 7.31 17.07 -13.43
CA ASP A 151 6.49 16.38 -14.43
C ASP A 151 5.07 16.05 -13.93
N GLY A 152 4.76 16.33 -12.66
CA GLY A 152 3.47 16.08 -12.05
C GLY A 152 3.35 14.74 -11.32
N TRP A 153 4.39 13.90 -11.32
CA TRP A 153 4.42 12.71 -10.48
C TRP A 153 4.39 13.10 -9.00
N ALA A 154 3.67 12.32 -8.19
CA ALA A 154 3.68 12.45 -6.75
C ALA A 154 3.46 11.08 -6.08
N GLY A 155 4.32 10.73 -5.14
CA GLY A 155 4.33 9.41 -4.50
C GLY A 155 5.32 9.32 -3.37
N LEU A 156 5.44 8.13 -2.78
CA LEU A 156 6.40 7.88 -1.72
C LEU A 156 7.77 7.54 -2.31
N VAL A 157 8.81 8.13 -1.72
CA VAL A 157 10.21 7.75 -1.93
C VAL A 157 10.81 7.41 -0.57
N SER A 158 11.89 6.62 -0.57
CA SER A 158 12.55 6.15 0.65
C SER A 158 14.06 6.09 0.46
N GLU A 159 14.74 5.63 1.51
CA GLU A 159 16.17 5.37 1.53
C GLU A 159 16.37 3.90 1.96
N PRO A 160 17.42 3.22 1.48
CA PRO A 160 17.67 1.84 1.84
C PRO A 160 18.26 1.75 3.25
N ILE A 161 17.80 0.76 4.01
CA ILE A 161 18.29 0.50 5.37
C ILE A 161 19.19 -0.71 5.37
N GLU A 162 20.35 -0.59 5.99
CA GLU A 162 21.22 -1.71 6.27
C GLU A 162 20.71 -2.49 7.50
N ILE A 163 20.53 -3.79 7.35
CA ILE A 163 20.26 -4.71 8.46
C ILE A 163 21.56 -5.45 8.77
N LYS A 164 21.95 -5.47 10.05
CA LYS A 164 23.16 -6.12 10.54
C LYS A 164 22.92 -7.61 10.72
N TRP A 165 22.85 -8.31 9.59
CA TRP A 165 22.66 -9.75 9.55
C TRP A 165 23.82 -10.47 10.25
N LYS A 166 23.46 -11.46 11.07
CA LYS A 166 24.39 -12.43 11.62
C LYS A 166 24.88 -13.35 10.51
N LYS A 167 26.06 -13.95 10.71
CA LYS A 167 26.74 -14.77 9.70
C LYS A 167 25.83 -15.88 9.14
N GLY A 168 25.54 -15.82 7.85
CA GLY A 168 24.76 -16.84 7.14
C GLY A 168 23.25 -16.80 7.41
N LYS A 169 22.74 -15.73 8.01
CA LYS A 169 21.32 -15.58 8.38
C LYS A 169 20.58 -14.48 7.59
N ASP A 170 21.25 -13.92 6.58
CA ASP A 170 20.68 -12.93 5.67
C ASP A 170 19.61 -13.53 4.76
N LEU A 171 18.35 -13.20 5.05
CA LEU A 171 17.18 -13.65 4.30
C LEU A 171 17.05 -12.97 2.93
N THR A 172 17.72 -11.84 2.72
CA THR A 172 17.72 -11.12 1.43
C THR A 172 18.77 -11.64 0.47
N GLY A 173 19.61 -12.61 0.88
CA GLY A 173 20.64 -13.21 0.04
C GLY A 173 21.69 -12.20 -0.44
N GLY A 174 21.96 -11.17 0.36
CA GLY A 174 22.91 -10.09 0.10
C GLY A 174 22.36 -8.91 -0.69
N LEU A 175 21.12 -8.97 -1.19
CA LEU A 175 20.54 -7.91 -2.03
C LEU A 175 20.50 -6.57 -1.31
N LEU A 176 20.07 -6.56 -0.05
CA LEU A 176 19.94 -5.31 0.72
C LEU A 176 21.28 -4.59 0.86
N ASN A 177 22.35 -5.34 1.10
CA ASN A 177 23.72 -4.79 1.17
C ASN A 177 24.19 -4.24 -0.18
N MET A 178 23.81 -4.89 -1.29
CA MET A 178 24.15 -4.41 -2.63
C MET A 178 23.43 -3.10 -2.96
N VAL A 179 22.14 -2.98 -2.63
CA VAL A 179 21.39 -1.73 -2.77
C VAL A 179 22.03 -0.62 -1.97
N LYS A 180 22.33 -0.87 -0.69
CA LYS A 180 22.99 0.13 0.16
C LYS A 180 24.34 0.58 -0.40
N ALA A 181 25.12 -0.34 -0.95
CA ALA A 181 26.43 -0.04 -1.54
C ALA A 181 26.35 0.75 -2.86
N VAL A 182 25.28 0.58 -3.64
CA VAL A 182 24.96 1.40 -4.82
C VAL A 182 24.52 2.79 -4.38
N TRP A 183 23.59 2.87 -3.44
CA TRP A 183 23.10 4.13 -2.89
C TRP A 183 24.24 4.99 -2.33
N ASP A 184 25.13 4.41 -1.52
CA ASP A 184 26.26 5.14 -0.93
C ASP A 184 27.26 5.66 -1.98
N GLU A 185 27.42 4.93 -3.09
CA GLU A 185 28.25 5.37 -4.23
C GLU A 185 27.62 6.56 -4.96
N GLU A 186 26.31 6.52 -5.16
CA GLU A 186 25.56 7.62 -5.78
C GLU A 186 25.58 8.87 -4.88
N GLN A 187 25.33 8.72 -3.58
CA GLN A 187 25.38 9.82 -2.63
C GLN A 187 26.77 10.45 -2.53
N ALA A 188 27.83 9.63 -2.56
CA ALA A 188 29.21 10.13 -2.59
C ALA A 188 29.51 10.94 -3.86
N ALA A 189 28.98 10.50 -5.02
CA ALA A 189 29.16 11.20 -6.29
C ALA A 189 28.45 12.57 -6.31
N VAL A 190 27.25 12.66 -5.72
CA VAL A 190 26.50 13.93 -5.58
C VAL A 190 27.30 14.94 -4.74
N GLY A 191 27.91 14.50 -3.63
CA GLY A 191 28.72 15.33 -2.74
C GLY A 191 29.97 15.93 -3.40
N THR A 192 30.52 15.28 -4.44
CA THR A 192 31.71 15.78 -5.17
C THR A 192 31.39 16.73 -6.33
N ASN A 193 30.22 16.61 -6.95
CA ASN A 193 29.90 17.33 -8.19
C ASN A 193 28.82 18.41 -8.08
N GLY A 194 28.22 18.62 -6.89
CA GLY A 194 27.45 19.82 -6.56
C GLY A 194 26.19 20.11 -7.40
N THR A 195 25.79 19.22 -8.31
CA THR A 195 24.57 19.38 -9.11
C THR A 195 23.76 18.08 -9.13
N THR A 196 22.64 18.08 -8.42
CA THR A 196 21.47 17.26 -8.71
C THR A 196 20.79 17.83 -9.97
N LYS A 197 21.36 17.54 -11.14
CA LYS A 197 20.58 17.56 -12.38
C LYS A 197 20.40 16.12 -12.78
N SER A 198 19.26 15.55 -12.39
CA SER A 198 18.66 14.39 -13.04
C SER A 198 18.44 14.77 -14.50
N LYS A 199 19.47 14.63 -15.34
CA LYS A 199 19.27 14.62 -16.78
C LYS A 199 18.49 13.34 -17.06
N LYS A 200 17.24 13.51 -17.51
CA LYS A 200 16.43 12.55 -18.27
C LYS A 200 17.18 12.07 -19.51
N ALA A 201 18.28 11.34 -19.31
CA ALA A 201 18.99 10.66 -20.36
C ALA A 201 18.95 9.18 -19.99
N LYS A 202 18.32 8.39 -20.86
CA LYS A 202 18.26 6.93 -20.78
C LYS A 202 19.65 6.40 -20.46
N LYS A 203 19.85 5.86 -19.24
CA LYS A 203 21.14 5.25 -18.87
C LYS A 203 21.20 3.92 -19.61
N THR A 204 22.06 3.84 -20.61
CA THR A 204 22.29 2.57 -21.30
C THR A 204 22.98 1.60 -20.34
N ALA A 205 22.92 0.29 -20.62
CA ALA A 205 23.62 -0.71 -19.80
C ALA A 205 25.13 -0.42 -19.65
N ASP A 206 25.73 0.32 -20.59
CA ASP A 206 27.13 0.74 -20.54
C ASP A 206 27.39 1.83 -19.49
N ASP A 207 26.39 2.67 -19.17
CA ASP A 207 26.48 3.79 -18.22
C ASP A 207 26.41 3.36 -16.74
N LEU A 208 26.00 2.12 -16.46
CA LEU A 208 25.90 1.61 -15.09
C LEU A 208 27.28 1.34 -14.47
N THR A 209 27.44 1.72 -13.21
CA THR A 209 28.64 1.41 -12.42
C THR A 209 28.80 -0.10 -12.22
N PRO A 210 30.00 -0.60 -11.89
CA PRO A 210 30.19 -2.02 -11.61
C PRO A 210 29.25 -2.56 -10.51
N LYS A 211 28.91 -1.74 -9.50
CA LYS A 211 27.98 -2.14 -8.44
C LYS A 211 26.53 -2.21 -8.94
N GLN A 212 26.10 -1.23 -9.72
CA GLN A 212 24.76 -1.24 -10.34
C GLN A 212 24.60 -2.44 -11.28
N LYS A 213 25.62 -2.73 -12.12
CA LYS A 213 25.63 -3.92 -12.98
C LYS A 213 25.53 -5.22 -12.18
N ALA A 214 26.26 -5.31 -11.07
CA ALA A 214 26.20 -6.47 -10.19
C ALA A 214 24.81 -6.62 -9.53
N LEU A 215 24.22 -5.52 -9.06
CA LEU A 215 22.88 -5.48 -8.48
C LEU A 215 21.82 -5.90 -9.49
N LYS A 216 21.79 -5.27 -10.68
CA LYS A 216 20.88 -5.63 -11.76
C LYS A 216 20.95 -7.12 -12.09
N LYS A 217 22.16 -7.64 -12.28
CA LYS A 217 22.39 -9.06 -12.52
C LYS A 217 21.87 -9.93 -11.35
N LYS A 218 22.02 -9.49 -10.10
CA LYS A 218 21.51 -10.23 -8.94
C LYS A 218 19.99 -10.24 -8.94
N ILE A 219 19.32 -9.12 -9.21
CA ILE A 219 17.85 -9.01 -9.32
C ILE A 219 17.33 -9.98 -10.39
N GLU A 220 17.92 -9.93 -11.60
CA GLU A 220 17.54 -10.82 -12.72
C GLU A 220 17.68 -12.31 -12.38
N ASN A 221 18.64 -12.69 -11.51
CA ASN A 221 18.87 -14.08 -11.10
C ASN A 221 18.01 -14.54 -9.92
N THR A 222 17.55 -13.63 -9.07
CA THR A 222 16.71 -13.99 -7.91
C THR A 222 15.27 -14.31 -8.34
N GLY A 223 14.79 -13.70 -9.43
CA GLY A 223 13.42 -13.84 -9.90
C GLY A 223 12.43 -13.03 -9.07
N LEU A 224 11.29 -12.66 -9.67
CA LEU A 224 10.30 -11.78 -9.05
C LEU A 224 9.46 -12.45 -7.93
N GLY A 225 9.49 -13.78 -7.83
CA GLY A 225 8.76 -14.54 -6.81
C GLY A 225 9.71 -15.11 -5.76
N GLY A 226 9.45 -14.81 -4.48
CA GLY A 226 10.17 -15.42 -3.35
C GLY A 226 11.26 -14.54 -2.73
N GLN A 227 11.25 -13.23 -2.98
CA GLN A 227 12.09 -12.30 -2.24
C GLN A 227 11.59 -12.20 -0.79
N SER A 228 12.52 -12.26 0.17
CA SER A 228 12.22 -12.03 1.59
C SER A 228 11.58 -10.67 1.81
N PHE A 229 10.58 -10.59 2.70
CA PHE A 229 9.98 -9.35 3.20
C PHE A 229 11.04 -8.32 3.60
N PHE A 230 12.16 -8.75 4.18
CA PHE A 230 13.22 -7.83 4.62
C PHE A 230 13.92 -7.08 3.46
N ALA A 231 13.71 -7.49 2.20
CA ALA A 231 14.14 -6.71 1.04
C ALA A 231 13.35 -5.40 0.87
N TRP A 232 12.14 -5.30 1.43
CA TRP A 232 11.35 -4.05 1.48
C TRP A 232 12.15 -2.90 2.14
N PHE A 233 13.06 -3.22 3.07
CA PHE A 233 13.94 -2.22 3.66
C PHE A 233 14.91 -1.57 2.66
N GLY A 234 15.11 -2.20 1.49
CA GLY A 234 15.90 -1.68 0.38
C GLY A 234 15.11 -0.83 -0.61
N PHE A 235 13.78 -0.74 -0.51
CA PHE A 235 12.97 0.11 -1.39
C PHE A 235 13.44 1.57 -1.34
N ILE A 236 13.51 2.21 -2.51
CA ILE A 236 13.89 3.60 -2.69
C ILE A 236 12.79 4.36 -3.44
N GLY A 237 12.24 3.77 -4.50
CA GLY A 237 11.34 4.46 -5.43
C GLY A 237 12.06 5.52 -6.28
N ARG A 238 11.31 6.51 -6.80
CA ARG A 238 11.88 7.54 -7.70
C ARG A 238 12.92 8.41 -7.02
N ALA A 239 13.96 8.78 -7.76
CA ALA A 239 15.05 9.62 -7.28
C ALA A 239 14.67 11.12 -7.21
N ILE A 240 13.77 11.48 -6.30
CA ILE A 240 13.28 12.86 -6.13
C ILE A 240 13.77 13.44 -4.81
N SER A 241 14.58 14.49 -4.90
CA SER A 241 15.13 15.16 -3.71
C SER A 241 14.08 16.02 -2.99
N ALA A 242 14.33 16.31 -1.71
CA ALA A 242 13.49 17.24 -0.94
C ALA A 242 13.43 18.64 -1.57
N GLU A 243 14.53 19.13 -2.14
CA GLU A 243 14.60 20.44 -2.77
C GLU A 243 13.85 20.47 -4.09
N GLU A 244 14.01 19.45 -4.92
CA GLU A 244 13.23 19.28 -6.16
C GLU A 244 11.73 19.26 -5.86
N SER A 245 11.31 18.50 -4.86
CA SER A 245 9.92 18.45 -4.44
C SER A 245 9.42 19.78 -3.90
N ARG A 246 10.24 20.52 -3.16
CA ARG A 246 9.88 21.85 -2.66
C ARG A 246 9.64 22.82 -3.82
N ILE A 247 10.52 22.80 -4.81
CA ILE A 247 10.39 23.63 -6.02
C ILE A 247 9.12 23.25 -6.80
N ALA A 248 8.89 21.96 -7.05
CA ALA A 248 7.70 21.49 -7.76
C ALA A 248 6.38 21.91 -7.06
N VAL A 249 6.34 21.81 -5.73
CA VAL A 249 5.18 22.25 -4.92
C VAL A 249 5.01 23.76 -4.97
N GLU A 250 6.09 24.54 -4.89
CA GLU A 250 6.06 26.00 -4.97
C GLU A 250 5.55 26.47 -6.34
N GLU A 251 6.03 25.86 -7.42
CA GLU A 251 5.57 26.15 -8.78
C GLU A 251 4.09 25.82 -8.97
N GLU A 252 3.62 24.65 -8.51
CA GLU A 252 2.20 24.29 -8.65
C GLU A 252 1.29 25.16 -7.75
N ASN A 253 1.76 25.57 -6.57
CA ASN A 253 1.04 26.51 -5.71
C ASN A 253 0.93 27.89 -6.36
N GLU A 254 1.98 28.38 -7.01
CA GLU A 254 1.94 29.64 -7.75
C GLU A 254 1.02 29.54 -8.96
N LYS A 255 1.12 28.45 -9.75
CA LYS A 255 0.17 28.17 -10.85
C LYS A 255 -1.27 28.16 -10.33
N ARG A 256 -1.53 27.55 -9.17
CA ARG A 256 -2.85 27.54 -8.53
C ARG A 256 -3.30 28.94 -8.12
N ARG A 257 -2.41 29.76 -7.55
CA ARG A 257 -2.69 31.14 -7.16
C ARG A 257 -3.09 31.98 -8.38
N LEU A 258 -2.35 31.87 -9.48
CA LEU A 258 -2.64 32.55 -10.75
C LEU A 258 -3.98 32.11 -11.34
N ARG A 259 -4.26 30.79 -11.37
CA ARG A 259 -5.56 30.24 -11.80
C ARG A 259 -6.72 30.80 -10.98
N LYS A 260 -6.57 30.87 -9.65
CA LYS A 260 -7.60 31.41 -8.74
C LYS A 260 -7.81 32.92 -8.93
N ALA A 261 -6.74 33.65 -9.23
CA ALA A 261 -6.79 35.08 -9.54
C ALA A 261 -7.30 35.38 -10.97
N GLY A 262 -7.55 34.37 -11.80
CA GLY A 262 -7.92 34.54 -13.20
C GLY A 262 -6.79 35.11 -14.08
N ALA A 263 -5.55 35.06 -13.61
CA ALA A 263 -4.37 35.51 -14.32
C ALA A 263 -3.86 34.45 -15.31
N GLU A 264 -3.05 34.88 -16.29
CA GLU A 264 -2.37 33.97 -17.19
C GLU A 264 -1.41 33.07 -16.41
N VAL A 265 -1.50 31.76 -16.66
CA VAL A 265 -0.62 30.78 -16.05
C VAL A 265 0.52 30.59 -17.03
N PRO A 266 1.77 30.85 -16.64
CA PRO A 266 2.92 30.54 -17.49
C PRO A 266 2.85 29.07 -17.88
N ASP A 267 2.77 28.82 -19.19
CA ASP A 267 2.83 27.47 -19.70
C ASP A 267 4.28 27.03 -19.59
N SER A 268 4.61 26.34 -18.49
CA SER A 268 5.91 25.68 -18.35
C SER A 268 6.01 24.44 -19.27
N ASN A 269 5.06 24.24 -20.18
CA ASN A 269 5.11 23.15 -21.14
C ASN A 269 6.00 23.50 -22.34
N ASN A 270 7.31 23.52 -22.09
CA ASN A 270 8.28 23.20 -23.14
C ASN A 270 8.65 21.73 -23.00
N GLY A 271 7.77 20.84 -23.49
CA GLY A 271 8.15 19.50 -23.94
C GLY A 271 8.04 18.36 -22.92
N ALA A 272 6.98 18.28 -22.13
CA ALA A 272 6.55 16.97 -21.65
C ALA A 272 5.67 16.35 -22.76
N GLU A 273 6.32 15.76 -23.76
CA GLU A 273 5.69 14.63 -24.45
C GLU A 273 5.39 13.57 -23.37
N ASP A 274 4.25 12.90 -23.48
CA ASP A 274 3.93 11.67 -22.73
C ASP A 274 5.02 10.63 -23.05
N ASP A 275 6.19 10.77 -22.43
CA ASP A 275 7.18 9.70 -22.36
C ASP A 275 6.72 8.75 -21.25
N GLU A 276 5.60 8.05 -21.48
CA GLU A 276 5.23 6.84 -20.73
C GLU A 276 6.37 5.78 -20.82
N ASP A 277 7.34 5.96 -21.72
CA ASP A 277 8.47 5.06 -21.99
C ASP A 277 9.72 5.29 -21.09
N ASN A 278 9.73 6.29 -20.19
CA ASN A 278 10.90 6.58 -19.34
C ASN A 278 10.83 5.94 -17.93
N GLU A 279 9.73 5.30 -17.55
CA GLU A 279 9.56 4.70 -16.21
C GLU A 279 10.26 3.34 -16.07
N ASP A 280 10.55 2.67 -17.18
CA ASP A 280 11.11 1.30 -17.20
C ASP A 280 12.53 1.23 -16.61
N ASP A 281 13.38 2.22 -16.85
CA ASP A 281 14.81 2.15 -16.46
C ASP A 281 15.06 2.52 -14.98
N GLU A 282 14.18 3.31 -14.33
CA GLU A 282 14.30 3.63 -12.89
C GLU A 282 13.91 2.43 -12.01
N ASN A 283 13.10 1.52 -12.53
CA ASN A 283 12.62 0.34 -11.82
C ASN A 283 13.63 -0.84 -11.87
N ASP A 284 14.58 -0.81 -12.81
CA ASP A 284 15.52 -1.93 -13.06
C ASP A 284 16.48 -2.26 -11.91
N LEU A 285 16.71 -1.30 -11.00
CA LEU A 285 17.56 -1.49 -9.82
C LEU A 285 16.75 -1.57 -8.51
N GLU A 286 15.43 -1.45 -8.60
CA GLU A 286 14.54 -1.57 -7.45
C GLU A 286 14.37 -3.05 -7.10
N ILE A 287 14.73 -3.42 -5.87
CA ILE A 287 14.65 -4.80 -5.39
C ILE A 287 13.26 -5.14 -4.86
N PHE A 288 12.42 -4.12 -4.66
CA PHE A 288 11.06 -4.25 -4.15
C PHE A 288 10.13 -3.22 -4.83
N PRO A 289 9.70 -3.45 -6.09
CA PRO A 289 8.97 -2.44 -6.88
C PRO A 289 7.69 -1.89 -6.20
N GLU A 290 6.94 -2.75 -5.51
CA GLU A 290 5.68 -2.39 -4.81
C GLU A 290 5.92 -1.89 -3.37
N GLY A 291 7.10 -1.32 -3.10
CA GLY A 291 7.51 -1.00 -1.74
C GLY A 291 6.71 0.14 -1.11
N ASP A 292 6.28 1.11 -1.91
CA ASP A 292 5.36 2.16 -1.49
C ASP A 292 3.93 1.62 -1.30
N THR A 293 3.46 0.74 -2.18
CA THR A 293 2.16 0.05 -2.04
C THR A 293 2.09 -0.69 -0.70
N LEU A 294 3.11 -1.50 -0.38
CA LEU A 294 3.18 -2.21 0.90
C LEU A 294 3.27 -1.24 2.10
N ALA A 295 4.01 -0.13 1.97
CA ALA A 295 4.08 0.90 3.02
C ALA A 295 2.71 1.53 3.30
N LEU A 296 1.93 1.80 2.25
CA LEU A 296 0.58 2.32 2.36
C LEU A 296 -0.37 1.29 2.96
N ALA A 297 -0.32 0.02 2.53
CA ALA A 297 -1.15 -1.04 3.11
C ALA A 297 -0.89 -1.22 4.62
N ILE A 298 0.37 -1.18 5.04
CA ILE A 298 0.74 -1.22 6.46
C ILE A 298 0.20 0.01 7.20
N THR A 299 0.32 1.20 6.61
CA THR A 299 -0.04 2.49 7.23
C THR A 299 -1.56 2.68 7.35
N ASP A 300 -2.29 2.37 6.29
CA ASP A 300 -3.70 2.72 6.12
C ASP A 300 -4.65 1.58 6.52
N ASP A 301 -4.18 0.32 6.54
CA ASP A 301 -4.99 -0.83 6.94
C ASP A 301 -4.42 -1.58 8.17
N LEU A 302 -3.25 -2.23 8.04
CA LEU A 302 -2.74 -3.11 9.11
C LEU A 302 -2.55 -2.37 10.44
N TRP A 303 -1.92 -1.19 10.39
CA TRP A 303 -1.65 -0.39 11.57
C TRP A 303 -2.93 0.08 12.27
N PRO A 304 -3.90 0.75 11.63
CA PRO A 304 -5.16 1.12 12.29
C PRO A 304 -6.00 -0.11 12.66
N GLY A 305 -6.00 -1.15 11.82
CA GLY A 305 -6.77 -2.39 11.95
C GLY A 305 -6.21 -3.43 12.90
N ALA A 306 -5.03 -3.23 13.50
CA ALA A 306 -4.31 -4.25 14.26
C ALA A 306 -5.15 -5.02 15.30
N ILE A 307 -6.04 -4.36 16.05
CA ILE A 307 -6.89 -5.06 17.04
C ILE A 307 -7.85 -6.04 16.35
N LYS A 308 -8.41 -5.67 15.20
CA LYS A 308 -9.31 -6.54 14.41
C LYS A 308 -8.58 -7.79 13.96
N TYR A 309 -7.39 -7.63 13.36
CA TYR A 309 -6.59 -8.76 12.88
C TYR A 309 -6.14 -9.67 14.02
N PHE A 310 -5.76 -9.10 15.16
CA PHE A 310 -5.46 -9.87 16.36
C PHE A 310 -6.67 -10.69 16.84
N THR A 311 -7.86 -10.08 16.92
CA THR A 311 -9.08 -10.82 17.31
C THR A 311 -9.37 -11.96 16.34
N GLN A 312 -9.21 -11.74 15.03
CA GLN A 312 -9.39 -12.79 14.02
C GLN A 312 -8.40 -13.96 14.20
N ALA A 313 -7.15 -13.68 14.60
CA ALA A 313 -6.17 -14.71 14.88
C ALA A 313 -6.61 -15.60 16.05
N GLN A 314 -7.11 -14.97 17.13
CA GLN A 314 -7.60 -15.69 18.31
C GLN A 314 -8.86 -16.53 17.99
N GLU A 315 -9.79 -15.99 17.20
CA GLU A 315 -10.99 -16.73 16.80
C GLU A 315 -10.66 -17.96 15.93
N GLN A 316 -9.64 -17.89 15.07
CA GLN A 316 -9.21 -19.04 14.28
C GLN A 316 -8.54 -20.13 15.13
N ASP A 317 -7.74 -19.72 16.12
CA ASP A 317 -7.08 -20.62 17.07
C ASP A 317 -8.14 -21.37 17.91
N ASP A 318 -9.08 -20.65 18.53
CA ASP A 318 -10.18 -21.21 19.32
C ASP A 318 -11.04 -22.19 18.50
N MET A 319 -11.31 -21.87 17.22
CA MET A 319 -12.08 -22.76 16.34
C MET A 319 -11.31 -24.01 15.94
N SER A 320 -9.98 -23.93 15.82
CA SER A 320 -9.12 -25.07 15.53
C SER A 320 -9.03 -26.05 16.70
N ASP A 321 -9.00 -25.53 17.94
CA ASP A 321 -9.01 -26.34 19.17
C ASP A 321 -10.34 -27.10 19.33
N VAL A 322 -11.48 -26.47 19.02
CA VAL A 322 -12.80 -27.12 19.11
C VAL A 322 -12.99 -28.22 18.05
N ASP A 323 -12.50 -28.03 16.82
CA ASP A 323 -12.57 -29.08 15.79
C ASP A 323 -11.69 -30.29 16.17
N PHE A 324 -10.51 -30.05 16.75
CA PHE A 324 -9.64 -31.12 17.26
C PHE A 324 -10.27 -31.90 18.43
N GLU A 325 -10.83 -31.22 19.44
CA GLU A 325 -11.48 -31.91 20.56
C GLU A 325 -12.74 -32.68 20.13
N SER A 326 -13.45 -32.21 19.08
CA SER A 326 -14.63 -32.91 18.55
C SER A 326 -14.31 -34.16 17.71
N GLN A 327 -13.06 -34.32 17.24
CA GLN A 327 -12.61 -35.50 16.50
C GLN A 327 -12.02 -36.60 17.40
N GLU A 328 -11.66 -36.29 18.65
CA GLU A 328 -11.16 -37.28 19.61
C GLU A 328 -12.28 -38.03 20.38
N GLU A 329 -13.55 -37.62 20.27
CA GLU A 329 -14.69 -38.28 20.94
C GLU A 329 -15.35 -39.43 20.14
N ASP A 330 -14.81 -39.86 18.99
CA ASP A 330 -15.41 -40.95 18.17
C ASP A 330 -14.51 -42.19 17.98
N SER A 331 -13.62 -42.46 18.94
CA SER A 331 -12.76 -43.67 18.94
C SER A 331 -12.91 -44.51 20.21
N GLU A 332 -14.13 -44.96 20.53
CA GLU A 332 -14.32 -46.08 21.46
C GLU A 332 -14.11 -47.44 20.77
N ASP A 333 -12.95 -47.99 21.12
CA ASP A 333 -12.38 -49.32 20.98
C ASP A 333 -13.38 -50.52 21.12
N GLU A 334 -13.85 -51.13 20.02
CA GLU A 334 -14.41 -52.49 20.06
C GLU A 334 -13.31 -53.54 19.82
N GLN A 335 -12.76 -54.10 20.90
CA GLN A 335 -11.83 -55.23 20.83
C GLN A 335 -12.49 -56.56 20.38
N PRO A 336 -11.73 -57.44 19.68
CA PRO A 336 -12.24 -58.69 19.12
C PRO A 336 -12.23 -59.83 20.16
N GLN A 337 -13.27 -60.67 20.21
CA GLN A 337 -13.28 -61.92 20.99
C GLN A 337 -13.35 -63.17 20.09
N ASP A 338 -12.43 -64.09 20.36
CA ASP A 338 -12.09 -65.32 19.65
C ASP A 338 -13.02 -66.53 20.02
N ALA A 339 -12.95 -67.57 19.19
CA ALA A 339 -13.81 -68.76 18.98
C ALA A 339 -14.19 -69.65 20.23
N SER A 340 -15.19 -70.57 20.24
CA SER A 340 -15.53 -71.72 19.34
C SER A 340 -16.73 -72.55 19.95
N PRO A 341 -17.04 -73.83 19.60
CA PRO A 341 -17.82 -74.38 18.48
C PRO A 341 -19.11 -75.17 18.89
N GLY A 342 -20.08 -75.36 17.98
CA GLY A 342 -21.05 -76.47 18.11
C GLY A 342 -22.43 -76.30 17.47
N GLU A 343 -22.80 -77.29 16.65
CA GLU A 343 -24.16 -77.74 16.26
C GLU A 343 -24.99 -76.96 15.21
N ARG A 344 -24.97 -77.49 13.98
CA ARG A 344 -26.12 -77.60 13.05
C ARG A 344 -27.02 -78.77 13.55
N PRO A 345 -28.36 -78.89 13.24
CA PRO A 345 -28.85 -78.95 11.84
C PRO A 345 -30.36 -78.65 11.52
N PHE A 346 -30.66 -78.71 10.20
CA PHE A 346 -31.95 -78.89 9.48
C PHE A 346 -32.89 -77.66 9.32
N LYS A 347 -33.60 -77.40 8.21
CA LYS A 347 -34.12 -78.25 7.11
C LYS A 347 -34.55 -77.38 5.90
N LYS A 348 -34.48 -77.94 4.68
CA LYS A 348 -34.97 -77.39 3.39
C LYS A 348 -36.50 -77.43 3.27
N VAL A 349 -37.14 -76.45 2.60
CA VAL A 349 -38.31 -76.56 1.66
C VAL A 349 -38.35 -75.28 0.78
N LYS A 350 -37.91 -75.27 -0.49
CA LYS A 350 -38.68 -75.27 -1.78
C LYS A 350 -39.94 -74.37 -1.84
N VAL A 351 -39.97 -73.36 -2.70
CA VAL A 351 -40.38 -73.40 -4.13
C VAL A 351 -39.56 -72.35 -4.88
#